data_AF-A0A0G2AQQ2-F1
#
_entry.id   AF-A0A0G2AQQ2-F1
#
_cell.length_a   1.000
_cell.length_b   1.000
_cell.length_c   1.000
_cell.angle_alpha   90.00
_cell.angle_beta   90.00
_cell.angle_gamma   90.00
#
_symmetry.space_group_name_H-M   'P 1'
#
loop_
_entity.id
_entity.type
_entity.pdbx_description
1 polymer ?
#
loop_
_entity_poly.entity_id
_entity_poly.type
_entity_poly.pdbx_seq_one_letter_code
_entity_poly.pdbx_strand_id
1 'polypeptide(L)'
;MAFGEDGGESVPPRREIPHYHGDGVRALFVVGAVLIIVAQSTGAELPLSTTGAVFSAVILVVAAGVTNPAQRGIHWFNGILAALGTLIFGIAAVSHYRAGISLFEPSFLYVEILAILSLVALYLSTRTIRGITQRPRF
;
A
#
# COMPACT_ATOMS: atom_id res chain seq x y z
N MET A 1 10.29 -58.45 -3.88
CA MET A 1 10.72 -57.06 -4.13
C MET A 1 9.51 -56.18 -3.87
N ALA A 2 9.49 -55.48 -2.73
CA ALA A 2 8.41 -54.57 -2.36
C ALA A 2 8.83 -53.14 -2.74
N PHE A 3 7.96 -52.44 -3.46
CA PHE A 3 8.11 -51.02 -3.77
C PHE A 3 7.82 -50.22 -2.50
N GLY A 4 8.75 -49.38 -2.07
CA GLY A 4 8.58 -48.48 -0.95
C GLY A 4 7.59 -47.38 -1.32
N GLU A 5 6.56 -47.20 -0.49
CA GLU A 5 5.65 -46.08 -0.54
C GLU A 5 6.41 -44.81 -0.17
N ASP A 6 6.61 -43.92 -1.14
CA ASP A 6 7.04 -42.54 -0.89
C ASP A 6 5.93 -41.85 -0.08
N GLY A 7 6.16 -41.75 1.23
CA GLY A 7 5.37 -40.97 2.17
C GLY A 7 5.46 -39.49 1.82
N GLY A 8 4.70 -39.07 0.82
CA GLY A 8 4.50 -37.67 0.48
C GLY A 8 3.82 -36.98 1.66
N GLU A 9 4.59 -36.24 2.45
CA GLU A 9 4.06 -35.29 3.42
C GLU A 9 3.11 -34.33 2.68
N SER A 10 1.80 -34.54 2.85
CA SER A 10 0.79 -33.65 2.32
C SER A 10 0.94 -32.30 3.01
N VAL A 11 1.53 -31.32 2.33
CA VAL A 11 1.56 -29.93 2.81
C VAL A 11 0.12 -29.52 3.11
N PRO A 12 -0.22 -29.17 4.37
CA PRO A 12 -1.59 -28.84 4.71
C PRO A 12 -2.06 -27.66 3.85
N PRO A 13 -3.28 -27.71 3.28
CA PRO A 13 -3.77 -26.66 2.41
C PRO A 13 -3.68 -25.32 3.12
N ARG A 14 -3.01 -24.36 2.49
CA ARG A 14 -2.86 -23.00 3.02
C ARG A 14 -4.25 -22.46 3.24
N ARG A 15 -4.64 -22.25 4.50
CA ARG A 15 -5.97 -21.76 4.86
C ARG A 15 -6.07 -20.33 4.35
N GLU A 16 -6.60 -20.15 3.15
CA GLU A 16 -6.86 -18.83 2.59
C GLU A 16 -7.72 -18.08 3.60
N ILE A 17 -7.30 -16.85 3.93
CA ILE A 17 -8.07 -16.00 4.82
C ILE A 17 -9.08 -15.29 3.91
N PRO A 18 -10.36 -15.72 3.85
CA PRO A 18 -11.36 -15.00 3.09
C PRO A 18 -11.34 -13.52 3.48
N HIS A 19 -11.25 -12.65 2.47
CA HIS A 19 -11.17 -11.18 2.54
C HIS A 19 -9.82 -10.56 2.93
N TYR A 20 -8.71 -11.29 2.84
CA TYR A 20 -7.37 -10.71 2.93
C TYR A 20 -6.98 -10.00 1.61
N HIS A 21 -6.75 -8.69 1.67
CA HIS A 21 -6.26 -7.89 0.53
C HIS A 21 -4.87 -7.29 0.82
N GLY A 22 -4.15 -7.83 1.81
CA GLY A 22 -2.85 -7.30 2.24
C GLY A 22 -1.79 -7.36 1.14
N ASP A 23 -1.82 -8.38 0.26
CA ASP A 23 -0.87 -8.46 -0.87
C ASP A 23 -1.03 -7.31 -1.86
N GLY A 24 -2.26 -6.86 -2.11
CA GLY A 24 -2.51 -5.66 -2.92
C GLY A 24 -1.96 -4.41 -2.26
N VAL A 25 -2.19 -4.24 -0.95
CA VAL A 25 -1.66 -3.08 -0.19
C VAL A 25 -0.12 -3.06 -0.20
N ARG A 26 0.52 -4.22 -0.09
CA ARG A 26 1.99 -4.35 -0.16
C ARG A 26 2.53 -3.85 -1.49
N ALA A 27 1.96 -4.31 -2.60
CA ALA A 27 2.36 -3.88 -3.92
C ALA A 27 2.16 -2.37 -4.09
N LEU A 28 1.01 -1.83 -3.67
CA LEU A 28 0.72 -0.40 -3.77
C LEU A 28 1.68 0.46 -2.94
N PHE A 29 2.07 0.02 -1.74
CA PHE A 29 3.04 0.74 -0.90
C PHE A 29 4.44 0.71 -1.50
N VAL A 30 4.88 -0.42 -2.06
CA VAL A 30 6.18 -0.49 -2.75
C VAL A 30 6.19 0.41 -4.00
N VAL A 31 5.15 0.34 -4.83
CA VAL A 31 5.02 1.20 -6.01
C VAL A 31 4.97 2.68 -5.61
N GLY A 32 4.19 3.03 -4.58
CA GLY A 32 4.11 4.38 -4.06
C GLY A 32 5.46 4.90 -3.54
N ALA A 33 6.22 4.07 -2.83
CA ALA A 33 7.56 4.44 -2.36
C ALA A 33 8.52 4.70 -3.52
N VAL A 34 8.52 3.84 -4.55
CA VAL A 34 9.33 4.02 -5.76
C VAL A 34 8.93 5.31 -6.47
N LEU A 35 7.63 5.57 -6.63
CA LEU A 35 7.14 6.79 -7.27
C LEU A 35 7.54 8.06 -6.52
N ILE A 36 7.51 8.06 -5.18
CA ILE A 36 7.98 9.22 -4.38
C ILE A 36 9.45 9.53 -4.68
N ILE A 37 10.31 8.50 -4.72
CA ILE A 37 11.75 8.69 -4.98
C ILE A 37 11.98 9.14 -6.42
N VAL A 38 11.32 8.51 -7.39
CA VAL A 38 11.45 8.86 -8.82
C VAL A 38 10.98 10.30 -9.06
N ALA A 39 9.82 10.69 -8.54
CA ALA A 39 9.28 12.03 -8.67
C ALA A 39 10.29 13.10 -8.21
N GLN A 40 10.79 12.97 -6.98
CA GLN A 40 11.79 13.88 -6.42
C GLN A 40 13.09 13.88 -7.23
N SER A 41 13.54 12.71 -7.70
CA SER A 41 14.77 12.60 -8.52
C SER A 41 14.63 13.25 -9.89
N THR A 42 13.41 13.30 -10.45
CA THR A 42 13.10 13.98 -11.71
C THR A 42 12.83 15.48 -11.57
N GLY A 43 12.91 16.02 -10.35
CA GLY A 43 12.64 17.44 -10.06
C GLY A 43 11.16 17.78 -9.93
N ALA A 44 10.27 16.79 -9.79
CA ALA A 44 8.85 17.05 -9.57
C ALA A 44 8.61 17.56 -8.14
N GLU A 45 7.75 18.56 -8.03
CA GLU A 45 7.37 19.17 -6.75
C GLU A 45 6.28 18.32 -6.07
N LEU A 46 6.68 17.55 -5.07
CA LEU A 46 5.75 16.88 -4.15
C LEU A 46 5.46 17.77 -2.94
N PRO A 47 4.31 17.58 -2.26
CA PRO A 47 4.00 18.24 -0.98
C PRO A 47 4.82 17.67 0.20
N LEU A 48 6.10 17.36 -0.02
CA LEU A 48 7.02 16.76 0.93
C LEU A 48 8.41 17.41 0.75
N SER A 49 9.10 17.67 1.85
CA SER A 49 10.53 17.99 1.79
C SER A 49 11.32 16.77 1.28
N THR A 50 12.53 16.98 0.76
CA THR A 50 13.41 15.87 0.31
C THR A 50 13.59 14.82 1.40
N THR A 51 13.87 15.26 2.63
CA THR A 51 13.96 14.38 3.81
C THR A 51 12.64 13.67 4.07
N GLY A 52 11.51 14.40 4.03
CA GLY A 52 10.18 13.84 4.22
C GLY A 52 9.81 12.79 3.18
N ALA A 53 10.23 12.97 1.93
CA ALA A 53 10.02 12.01 0.84
C ALA A 53 10.78 10.70 1.07
N VAL A 54 12.06 10.78 1.44
CA VAL A 54 12.88 9.60 1.75
C VAL A 54 12.31 8.85 2.96
N PHE A 55 11.97 9.56 4.05
CA PHE A 55 11.35 8.93 5.22
C PHE A 55 10.01 8.27 4.88
N SER A 56 9.17 8.93 4.09
CA SER A 56 7.88 8.38 3.66
C SER A 56 8.07 7.11 2.84
N ALA A 57 9.02 7.09 1.89
CA ALA A 57 9.33 5.91 1.09
C ALA A 57 9.82 4.74 1.97
N VAL A 58 10.71 4.99 2.93
CA VAL A 58 11.18 3.97 3.89
C VAL A 58 10.01 3.41 4.71
N ILE A 59 9.17 4.27 5.27
CA ILE A 59 8.01 3.86 6.07
C ILE A 59 7.07 2.97 5.24
N LEU A 60 6.78 3.36 3.99
CA LEU A 60 5.91 2.58 3.10
C LEU A 60 6.50 1.20 2.78
N VAL A 61 7.81 1.11 2.47
CA VAL A 61 8.48 -0.17 2.19
C VAL A 61 8.53 -1.06 3.43
N VAL A 62 8.83 -0.50 4.60
CA VAL A 62 8.82 -1.26 5.86
C VAL A 62 7.41 -1.77 6.17
N ALA A 63 6.39 -0.92 6.03
CA ALA A 63 5.00 -1.33 6.19
C ALA A 63 4.64 -2.47 5.23
N ALA A 64 5.03 -2.37 3.96
CA ALA A 64 4.83 -3.43 2.97
C ALA A 64 5.56 -4.74 3.32
N GLY A 65 6.78 -4.66 3.84
CA GLY A 65 7.56 -5.82 4.26
C GLY A 65 6.98 -6.54 5.46
N VAL A 66 6.50 -5.79 6.45
CA VAL A 66 5.92 -6.35 7.69
C VAL A 66 4.48 -6.83 7.48
N THR A 67 3.77 -6.34 6.46
CA THR A 67 2.37 -6.72 6.21
C THR A 67 2.21 -8.23 6.03
N ASN A 68 1.51 -8.87 6.97
CA ASN A 68 1.25 -10.29 6.97
C ASN A 68 -0.15 -10.59 7.55
N PRO A 69 -0.78 -11.72 7.16
CA PRO A 69 -2.11 -12.08 7.63
C PRO A 69 -2.23 -12.38 9.14
N ALA A 70 -1.13 -12.71 9.82
CA ALA A 70 -1.15 -13.11 11.23
C ALA A 70 -1.29 -11.90 12.17
N GLN A 71 -0.72 -10.76 11.80
CA GLN A 71 -0.67 -9.56 12.61
C GLN A 71 -1.84 -8.62 12.30
N ARG A 72 -2.94 -8.73 13.06
CA ARG A 72 -4.12 -7.86 12.84
C ARG A 72 -3.83 -6.36 12.94
N GLY A 73 -2.88 -5.98 13.80
CA GLY A 73 -2.48 -4.58 14.03
C GLY A 73 -1.85 -3.91 12.81
N ILE A 74 -1.09 -4.64 11.98
CA ILE A 74 -0.42 -4.04 10.82
C ILE A 74 -1.44 -3.53 9.78
N HIS A 75 -2.62 -4.16 9.70
CA HIS A 75 -3.67 -3.74 8.77
C HIS A 75 -4.27 -2.38 9.14
N TRP A 76 -4.42 -2.10 10.44
CA TRP A 76 -4.84 -0.79 10.93
C TRP A 76 -3.77 0.27 10.66
N PHE A 77 -2.50 -0.06 10.91
CA PHE A 77 -1.38 0.85 10.61
C PHE A 77 -1.31 1.19 9.11
N ASN A 78 -1.44 0.19 8.24
CA ASN A 78 -1.51 0.41 6.80
C ASN A 78 -2.71 1.28 6.41
N GLY A 79 -3.86 1.07 7.04
CA GLY A 79 -5.04 1.93 6.84
C GLY A 79 -4.75 3.40 7.19
N ILE A 80 -4.06 3.65 8.30
CA ILE A 80 -3.65 5.00 8.71
C ILE A 80 -2.67 5.60 7.69
N LEU A 81 -1.64 4.87 7.29
CA LEU A 81 -0.67 5.36 6.29
C LEU A 81 -1.35 5.68 4.95
N ALA A 82 -2.24 4.81 4.49
CA ALA A 82 -2.99 5.03 3.26
C ALA A 82 -3.94 6.23 3.37
N ALA A 83 -4.58 6.43 4.52
CA ALA A 83 -5.40 7.62 4.78
C ALA A 83 -4.56 8.90 4.78
N LEU A 84 -3.40 8.92 5.44
CA LEU A 84 -2.48 10.05 5.42
C LEU A 84 -1.99 10.36 4.00
N GLY A 85 -1.59 9.33 3.25
CA GLY A 85 -1.21 9.49 1.85
C GLY A 85 -2.35 10.07 1.00
N THR A 86 -3.57 9.58 1.20
CA THR A 86 -4.76 10.07 0.49
C THR A 86 -5.02 11.54 0.79
N LEU A 87 -4.92 11.94 2.06
CA LEU A 87 -5.13 13.33 2.46
C LEU A 87 -4.03 14.24 1.91
N ILE A 88 -2.76 13.88 2.09
CA ILE A 88 -1.62 14.71 1.65
C ILE A 88 -1.61 14.87 0.13
N PHE A 89 -1.61 13.75 -0.61
CA PHE A 89 -1.51 13.79 -2.06
C PHE A 89 -2.84 14.18 -2.71
N GLY A 90 -3.99 13.75 -2.16
CA GLY A 90 -5.30 14.12 -2.70
C GLY A 90 -5.61 15.62 -2.55
N ILE A 91 -5.27 16.23 -1.42
CA ILE A 91 -5.41 17.69 -1.25
C ILE A 91 -4.48 18.43 -2.21
N ALA A 92 -3.22 18.00 -2.35
CA ALA A 92 -2.27 18.60 -3.27
C ALA A 92 -2.72 18.47 -4.74
N ALA A 93 -3.19 17.29 -5.16
CA ALA A 93 -3.74 17.03 -6.49
C ALA A 93 -4.90 17.98 -6.85
N VAL A 94 -5.90 18.06 -5.96
CA VAL A 94 -7.05 18.97 -6.14
C VAL A 94 -6.58 20.43 -6.18
N SER A 95 -5.58 20.79 -5.37
CA SER A 95 -5.03 22.15 -5.34
C SER A 95 -4.30 22.50 -6.64
N HIS A 96 -3.47 21.59 -7.16
CA HIS A 96 -2.80 21.76 -8.45
C HIS A 96 -3.81 21.90 -9.60
N TYR A 97 -4.85 21.06 -9.62
CA TYR A 97 -5.91 21.15 -10.62
C TYR A 97 -6.62 22.52 -10.57
N ARG A 98 -6.95 23.00 -9.37
CA ARG A 98 -7.60 24.31 -9.16
C ARG A 98 -6.69 25.49 -9.50
N ALA A 99 -5.38 25.34 -9.33
CA ALA A 99 -4.40 26.35 -9.70
C ALA A 99 -4.15 26.44 -11.22
N GLY A 100 -4.80 25.58 -12.02
CA GLY A 100 -4.64 25.57 -13.48
C GLY A 100 -3.32 24.97 -13.95
N ILE A 101 -2.65 24.17 -13.13
CA ILE A 101 -1.44 23.44 -13.53
C ILE A 101 -1.83 22.45 -14.63
N SER A 102 -1.01 22.37 -15.68
CA SER A 102 -1.23 21.45 -16.79
C SER A 102 -1.30 20.00 -16.31
N LEU A 103 -2.23 19.23 -16.87
CA LEU A 103 -2.35 17.79 -16.58
C LEU A 103 -1.10 16.99 -17.01
N PHE A 104 -0.27 17.55 -17.88
CA PHE A 104 0.97 16.93 -18.35
C PHE A 104 2.22 17.39 -17.58
N GLU A 105 2.05 18.28 -16.61
CA GLU A 105 3.14 18.69 -15.73
C GLU A 105 3.57 17.49 -14.86
N PRO A 106 4.86 17.14 -14.79
CA PRO A 106 5.32 15.99 -14.01
C PRO A 106 4.85 16.03 -12.55
N SER A 107 4.92 17.20 -11.90
CA SER A 107 4.46 17.42 -10.53
C SER A 107 2.98 17.08 -10.34
N PHE A 108 2.12 17.44 -11.29
CA PHE A 108 0.71 17.09 -11.25
C PHE A 108 0.53 15.57 -11.38
N LEU A 109 1.16 14.95 -12.38
CA LEU A 109 1.01 13.52 -12.66
C LEU A 109 1.45 12.65 -11.47
N TYR A 110 2.63 12.92 -10.89
CA TYR A 110 3.10 12.12 -9.76
C TYR A 110 2.19 12.26 -8.53
N VAL A 111 1.77 13.49 -8.21
CA VAL A 111 0.88 13.75 -7.07
C VAL A 111 -0.49 13.08 -7.27
N GLU A 112 -1.06 13.17 -8.47
CA GLU A 112 -2.34 12.53 -8.82
C GLU A 112 -2.25 11.00 -8.73
N ILE A 113 -1.20 10.40 -9.30
CA ILE A 113 -1.00 8.94 -9.23
C ILE A 113 -0.83 8.49 -7.78
N LEU A 114 -0.03 9.19 -6.98
CA LEU A 114 0.16 8.87 -5.56
C LEU A 114 -1.15 9.00 -4.77
N ALA A 115 -1.97 10.00 -5.07
CA ALA A 115 -3.30 10.16 -4.49
C ALA A 115 -4.20 8.95 -4.82
N ILE A 116 -4.25 8.53 -6.07
CA ILE A 116 -5.05 7.37 -6.50
C ILE A 116 -4.54 6.08 -5.84
N LEU A 117 -3.23 5.80 -5.87
CA LEU A 117 -2.67 4.60 -5.26
C LEU A 117 -2.94 4.54 -3.75
N SER A 118 -2.79 5.67 -3.05
CA SER A 118 -3.08 5.75 -1.61
C SER A 118 -4.57 5.54 -1.30
N LEU A 119 -5.48 6.07 -2.13
CA LEU A 119 -6.92 5.86 -2.00
C LEU A 119 -7.30 4.38 -2.21
N VAL A 120 -6.72 3.73 -3.22
CA VAL A 120 -6.92 2.29 -3.46
C VAL A 120 -6.35 1.47 -2.30
N ALA A 121 -5.16 1.83 -1.79
CA ALA A 121 -4.57 1.16 -0.64
C ALA A 121 -5.44 1.32 0.62
N LEU A 122 -6.08 2.47 0.80
CA LEU A 122 -7.03 2.72 1.89
C LEU A 122 -8.27 1.83 1.75
N TYR A 123 -8.83 1.73 0.55
CA TYR A 123 -9.97 0.84 0.28
C TYR A 123 -9.64 -0.63 0.57
N LEU A 124 -8.49 -1.13 0.10
CA LEU A 124 -8.08 -2.51 0.34
C LEU A 124 -7.75 -2.78 1.82
N SER A 125 -7.13 -1.82 2.50
CA SER A 125 -6.84 -1.90 3.94
C SER A 125 -8.14 -1.96 4.75
N THR A 126 -9.12 -1.10 4.46
CA THR A 126 -10.42 -1.10 5.15
C THR A 126 -11.22 -2.37 4.88
N ARG A 127 -11.19 -2.93 3.66
CA ARG A 127 -11.79 -4.25 3.36
C ARG A 127 -11.16 -5.36 4.19
N THR A 128 -9.83 -5.35 4.34
CA THR A 128 -9.10 -6.34 5.14
C THR A 128 -9.45 -6.22 6.62
N ILE A 129 -9.45 -4.99 7.16
CA ILE A 129 -9.85 -4.71 8.54
C ILE A 129 -11.28 -5.19 8.80
N ARG A 130 -12.23 -4.87 7.92
CA ARG A 130 -13.63 -5.31 8.03
C ARG A 130 -13.70 -6.85 8.05
N GLY A 131 -13.01 -7.51 7.13
CA GLY A 131 -12.97 -8.97 7.05
C GLY A 131 -12.39 -9.64 8.30
N ILE A 132 -11.39 -9.03 8.94
CA ILE A 132 -10.79 -9.53 10.19
C ILE A 132 -11.74 -9.31 11.38
N THR A 133 -12.40 -8.16 11.46
CA THR A 133 -13.30 -7.81 12.56
C THR A 133 -14.60 -8.61 12.55
N GLN A 134 -15.12 -8.95 11.36
CA GLN A 134 -16.38 -9.70 11.21
C GLN A 134 -16.23 -11.21 11.36
N ARG A 135 -15.02 -11.74 11.63
CA ARG A 135 -14.84 -13.18 11.87
C ARG A 135 -15.42 -13.58 13.23
N PRO A 136 -16.36 -14.53 13.29
CA PRO A 136 -16.80 -15.11 14.55
C PRO A 136 -15.60 -15.72 15.30
N ARG A 137 -15.48 -15.41 16.58
CA ARG A 137 -14.57 -16.14 17.48
C ARG A 137 -15.26 -17.46 17.83
N PHE A 138 -14.95 -18.52 17.10
CA PHE A 138 -15.26 -19.89 17.53
C PHE A 138 -13.99 -20.50 18.11
#